data_AF-A0AB36B8V9-F1
#
_entry.id   AF-A0AB36B8V9-F1
#
_cell.length_a   1.000
_cell.length_b   1.000
_cell.length_c   1.000
_cell.angle_alpha   90.00
_cell.angle_beta   90.00
_cell.angle_gamma   90.00
#
_symmetry.space_group_name_H-M   'P 1'
#
loop_
_entity.id
_entity.type
_entity.pdbx_description
1 polymer ?
#
loop_
_entity_poly.entity_id
_entity_poly.type
_entity_poly.pdbx_seq_one_letter_code
_entity_poly.pdbx_strand_id
1 'polypeptide(L)'
;MKWYALDKEYVNYLKQFDSIVPNIEYTGKLKCFLGIVFKSNDDISYFAPLTSYKPKFKTLKNDIDFFKIIGENNKIYGAIALNNMIPVPESEYKEVTKENLATLRQFENKRELRNYWKLLEKELKYIDQTFILNSAEKLFQFVENNPNSNLAQRCCDFQLLEEKCKEYTKMISTKSFQELEYDEIEEDCDEINI
;
A
#
# COMPACT_ATOMS: atom_id res chain seq x y z
N MET A 1 -11.98 -5.17 -5.20
CA MET A 1 -10.65 -4.74 -4.70
C MET A 1 -9.59 -5.71 -5.16
N LYS A 2 -8.32 -5.31 -5.18
CA LYS A 2 -7.18 -6.16 -5.58
C LYS A 2 -5.99 -5.99 -4.65
N TRP A 3 -5.01 -6.89 -4.77
CA TRP A 3 -3.73 -6.78 -4.06
C TRP A 3 -2.73 -5.97 -4.87
N TYR A 4 -1.95 -5.15 -4.18
CA TYR A 4 -0.92 -4.29 -4.74
C TYR A 4 0.39 -4.46 -3.98
N ALA A 5 1.50 -4.39 -4.71
CA ALA A 5 2.82 -4.14 -4.19
C ALA A 5 3.08 -2.64 -4.37
N LEU A 6 3.65 -2.02 -3.36
CA LEU A 6 4.03 -0.60 -3.42
C LEU A 6 5.54 -0.49 -3.64
N ASP A 7 5.95 0.60 -4.27
CA ASP A 7 7.37 0.91 -4.43
C ASP A 7 8.04 1.10 -3.06
N LYS A 8 9.24 0.53 -2.95
CA LYS A 8 9.98 0.50 -1.70
C LYS A 8 10.55 1.87 -1.34
N GLU A 9 11.07 2.60 -2.32
CA GLU A 9 11.64 3.93 -2.13
C GLU A 9 10.55 4.92 -1.73
N TYR A 10 9.38 4.84 -2.37
CA TYR A 10 8.22 5.65 -1.99
C TYR A 10 7.76 5.41 -0.55
N VAL A 11 7.56 4.15 -0.15
CA VAL A 11 7.13 3.85 1.22
C VAL A 11 8.19 4.28 2.24
N ASN A 12 9.48 4.10 1.92
CA ASN A 12 10.56 4.58 2.77
C ASN A 12 10.64 6.10 2.85
N TYR A 13 10.31 6.80 1.78
CA TYR A 13 10.16 8.25 1.77
C TYR A 13 9.06 8.68 2.75
N LEU A 14 7.85 8.11 2.66
CA LEU A 14 6.75 8.43 3.59
C LEU A 14 7.10 8.13 5.06
N LYS A 15 7.83 7.04 5.31
CA LYS A 15 8.30 6.66 6.66
C LYS A 15 9.20 7.68 7.35
N GLN A 16 9.83 8.59 6.59
CA GLN A 16 10.63 9.67 7.18
C GLN A 16 9.76 10.70 7.89
N PHE A 17 8.48 10.79 7.52
CA PHE A 17 7.53 11.77 8.06
C PHE A 17 6.57 11.16 9.07
N ASP A 18 6.23 9.88 8.90
CA ASP A 18 5.33 9.18 9.81
C ASP A 18 5.80 7.75 10.11
N SER A 19 6.13 7.50 11.38
CA SER A 19 6.60 6.21 11.88
C SER A 19 5.53 5.09 11.88
N ILE A 20 4.24 5.43 11.74
CA ILE A 20 3.12 4.48 11.67
C ILE A 20 3.06 3.81 10.29
N VAL A 21 3.61 4.46 9.26
CA VAL A 21 3.71 3.88 7.91
C VAL A 21 4.35 2.50 7.99
N PRO A 22 3.69 1.46 7.46
CA PRO A 22 4.12 0.08 7.67
C PRO A 22 5.49 -0.15 7.06
N ASN A 23 6.36 -0.85 7.79
CA ASN A 23 7.56 -1.38 7.16
C ASN A 23 7.17 -2.41 6.09
N ILE A 24 7.77 -2.31 4.90
CA ILE A 24 7.59 -3.24 3.78
C ILE A 24 8.87 -4.02 3.46
N GLU A 25 10.01 -3.58 4.00
CA GLU A 25 11.28 -4.27 3.88
C GLU A 25 11.39 -5.44 4.83
N TYR A 26 11.23 -6.64 4.29
CA TYR A 26 11.49 -7.87 4.99
C TYR A 26 12.23 -8.81 4.05
N THR A 27 13.32 -9.42 4.52
CA THR A 27 14.10 -10.37 3.73
C THR A 27 13.20 -11.46 3.14
N GLY A 28 13.16 -11.55 1.81
CA GLY A 28 12.41 -12.57 1.07
C GLY A 28 10.89 -12.52 1.21
N LYS A 29 10.30 -11.42 1.70
CA LYS A 29 8.84 -11.31 1.89
C LYS A 29 8.27 -10.07 1.20
N LEU A 30 7.05 -10.22 0.71
CA LEU A 30 6.25 -9.16 0.13
C LEU A 30 5.20 -8.71 1.15
N LYS A 31 5.11 -7.40 1.38
CA LYS A 31 3.97 -6.79 2.05
C LYS A 31 2.93 -6.40 1.00
N CYS A 32 1.81 -7.12 0.95
CA CYS A 32 0.70 -6.77 0.08
C CYS A 32 -0.16 -5.67 0.71
N PHE A 33 -0.70 -4.81 -0.14
CA PHE A 33 -1.68 -3.78 0.21
C PHE A 33 -2.98 -4.04 -0.53
N LEU A 34 -4.10 -3.85 0.14
CA LEU A 34 -5.42 -3.84 -0.46
C LEU A 34 -5.66 -2.47 -1.06
N GLY A 35 -6.11 -2.42 -2.31
CA GLY A 35 -6.39 -1.16 -2.99
C GLY A 35 -7.49 -1.26 -4.06
N ILE A 36 -7.99 -0.13 -4.55
CA ILE A 36 -7.96 1.18 -3.86
C ILE A 36 -9.03 1.14 -2.76
N VAL A 37 -8.71 1.55 -1.52
CA VAL A 37 -9.66 1.49 -0.38
C VAL A 37 -10.38 2.80 -0.13
N PHE A 38 -9.82 3.92 -0.58
CA PHE A 38 -10.37 5.26 -0.47
C PHE A 38 -9.72 6.16 -1.53
N LYS A 39 -10.45 7.17 -2.00
CA LYS A 39 -9.91 8.26 -2.82
C LYS A 39 -10.22 9.57 -2.12
N SER A 40 -9.19 10.39 -1.89
CA SER A 40 -9.40 11.71 -1.28
C SER A 40 -10.04 12.68 -2.27
N ASN A 41 -10.43 13.86 -1.79
CA ASN A 41 -11.02 14.92 -2.63
C ASN A 41 -10.07 15.40 -3.74
N ASP A 42 -8.76 15.23 -3.55
CA ASP A 42 -7.71 15.57 -4.52
C ASP A 42 -7.35 14.38 -5.46
N ASP A 43 -8.24 13.39 -5.56
CA ASP A 43 -8.09 12.16 -6.36
C ASP A 43 -6.88 11.29 -5.99
N ILE A 44 -6.37 11.42 -4.75
CA ILE A 44 -5.26 10.59 -4.27
C ILE A 44 -5.78 9.23 -3.81
N SER A 45 -5.18 8.17 -4.35
CA SER A 45 -5.58 6.79 -4.06
C SER A 45 -4.94 6.26 -2.79
N TYR A 46 -5.75 5.66 -1.92
CA TYR A 46 -5.31 5.06 -0.66
C TYR A 46 -5.24 3.54 -0.71
N PHE A 47 -4.25 3.00 0.00
CA PHE A 47 -3.95 1.58 0.07
C PHE A 47 -3.75 1.16 1.53
N ALA A 48 -4.38 0.06 1.94
CA ALA A 48 -4.31 -0.44 3.31
C ALA A 48 -3.47 -1.73 3.40
N PRO A 49 -2.50 -1.82 4.32
CA PRO A 49 -1.63 -2.99 4.41
C PRO A 49 -2.37 -4.24 4.90
N LEU A 50 -2.08 -5.38 4.25
CA LEU A 50 -2.39 -6.70 4.78
C LEU A 50 -1.44 -7.01 5.95
N THR A 51 -2.00 -7.41 7.09
CA THR A 51 -1.25 -8.01 8.20
C THR A 51 -1.59 -9.48 8.32
N SER A 52 -0.56 -10.33 8.29
CA SER A 52 -0.69 -11.75 8.60
C SER A 52 -1.27 -11.95 10.00
N TYR A 53 -1.90 -13.11 10.22
CA TYR A 53 -2.45 -13.49 11.51
C TYR A 53 -1.46 -13.28 12.68
N LYS A 54 -1.97 -12.70 13.76
CA LYS A 54 -1.29 -12.56 15.04
C LYS A 54 -2.20 -13.10 16.15
N PRO A 55 -1.67 -13.72 17.23
CA PRO A 55 -2.49 -14.27 18.31
C PRO A 55 -3.51 -13.28 18.89
N LYS A 56 -3.14 -11.99 19.00
CA LYS A 56 -4.02 -10.92 19.48
C LYS A 56 -5.29 -10.70 18.64
N PHE A 57 -5.34 -11.17 17.39
CA PHE A 57 -6.51 -11.02 16.53
C PHE A 57 -7.70 -11.88 16.98
N LYS A 58 -7.48 -12.89 17.84
CA LYS A 58 -8.57 -13.68 18.42
C LYS A 58 -9.49 -12.83 19.30
N THR A 59 -8.93 -11.87 20.03
CA THR A 59 -9.66 -11.02 20.97
C THR A 59 -10.00 -9.65 20.38
N LEU A 60 -9.18 -9.15 19.46
CA LEU A 60 -9.41 -7.86 18.81
C LEU A 60 -10.69 -7.91 17.97
N LYS A 61 -11.59 -6.94 18.14
CA LYS A 61 -12.81 -6.82 17.33
C LYS A 61 -12.52 -6.06 16.04
N ASN A 62 -13.38 -6.21 15.04
CA ASN A 62 -13.36 -5.30 13.91
C ASN A 62 -13.86 -3.94 14.38
N ASP A 63 -13.26 -2.89 13.84
CA ASP A 63 -13.61 -1.49 14.08
C ASP A 63 -13.33 -0.70 12.79
N ILE A 64 -13.67 0.58 12.76
CA ILE A 64 -13.49 1.45 11.58
C ILE A 64 -12.03 1.53 11.10
N ASP A 65 -11.09 1.15 11.96
CA ASP A 65 -9.66 1.23 11.70
C ASP A 65 -8.99 -0.14 11.46
N PHE A 66 -9.75 -1.23 11.59
CA PHE A 66 -9.21 -2.59 11.51
C PHE A 66 -10.25 -3.64 11.10
N PHE A 67 -9.93 -4.44 10.08
CA PHE A 67 -10.81 -5.49 9.57
C PHE A 67 -10.15 -6.86 9.58
N LYS A 68 -10.64 -7.81 10.37
CA LYS A 68 -10.18 -9.20 10.36
C LYS A 68 -10.76 -9.96 9.17
N ILE A 69 -9.90 -10.69 8.48
CA ILE A 69 -10.27 -11.58 7.39
C ILE A 69 -10.56 -12.97 7.99
N ILE A 70 -11.84 -13.21 8.28
CA ILE A 70 -12.33 -14.46 8.87
C ILE A 70 -13.01 -15.27 7.77
N GLY A 71 -12.51 -16.47 7.50
CA GLY A 71 -13.16 -17.38 6.56
C GLY A 71 -13.79 -18.58 7.24
N GLU A 72 -13.86 -19.69 6.50
CA GLU A 72 -14.47 -20.95 6.95
C GLU A 72 -13.92 -21.42 8.31
N ASN A 73 -14.81 -22.00 9.13
CA ASN A 73 -14.52 -22.50 10.47
C ASN A 73 -13.93 -21.45 11.43
N ASN A 74 -14.29 -20.18 11.25
CA ASN A 74 -13.76 -19.04 12.03
C ASN A 74 -12.23 -18.89 11.94
N LYS A 75 -11.61 -19.42 10.88
CA LYS A 75 -10.17 -19.27 10.67
C LYS A 75 -9.86 -17.83 10.28
N ILE A 76 -8.95 -17.20 11.04
CA ILE A 76 -8.42 -15.87 10.72
C ILE A 76 -7.24 -16.05 9.76
N TYR A 77 -7.36 -15.51 8.55
CA TYR A 77 -6.29 -15.52 7.55
C TYR A 77 -5.32 -14.35 7.75
N GLY A 78 -5.86 -13.20 8.14
CA GLY A 78 -5.11 -11.98 8.39
C GLY A 78 -6.05 -10.86 8.80
N ALA A 79 -5.60 -9.62 8.59
CA ALA A 79 -6.44 -8.45 8.73
C ALA A 79 -5.96 -7.32 7.81
N ILE A 80 -6.84 -6.38 7.52
CA ILE A 80 -6.55 -5.10 6.87
C ILE A 80 -6.46 -4.04 7.97
N ALA A 81 -5.32 -3.37 8.06
CA ALA A 81 -5.09 -2.30 9.03
C ALA A 81 -5.36 -0.94 8.37
N LEU A 82 -6.59 -0.45 8.47
CA LEU A 82 -7.02 0.83 7.86
C LEU A 82 -6.37 2.02 8.56
N ASN A 83 -6.08 1.91 9.86
CA ASN A 83 -5.28 2.91 10.57
C ASN A 83 -3.87 3.11 9.96
N ASN A 84 -3.34 2.12 9.24
CA ASN A 84 -2.04 2.19 8.57
C ASN A 84 -2.18 2.42 7.04
N MET A 85 -3.34 2.87 6.55
CA MET A 85 -3.49 3.18 5.13
C MET A 85 -2.66 4.39 4.75
N ILE A 86 -2.16 4.40 3.51
CA ILE A 86 -1.30 5.47 2.99
C ILE A 86 -1.77 5.92 1.60
N PRO A 87 -1.61 7.21 1.26
CA PRO A 87 -1.75 7.66 -0.11
C PRO A 87 -0.61 7.09 -0.96
N VAL A 88 -0.88 6.79 -2.23
CA VAL A 88 0.13 6.32 -3.18
C VAL A 88 -0.20 6.85 -4.58
N PRO A 89 0.75 7.49 -5.29
CA PRO A 89 0.53 7.93 -6.66
C PRO A 89 0.61 6.75 -7.64
N GLU A 90 0.03 6.92 -8.83
CA GLU A 90 -0.15 5.83 -9.80
C GLU A 90 1.15 5.13 -10.23
N SER A 91 2.28 5.85 -10.25
CA SER A 91 3.59 5.30 -10.61
C SER A 91 4.18 4.37 -9.53
N GLU A 92 3.71 4.45 -8.28
CA GLU A 92 4.37 3.83 -7.13
C GLU A 92 3.63 2.58 -6.60
N TYR A 93 2.72 2.03 -7.40
CA TYR A 93 2.10 0.74 -7.11
C TYR A 93 1.96 -0.14 -8.33
N LYS A 94 1.96 -1.45 -8.09
CA LYS A 94 1.71 -2.47 -9.10
C LYS A 94 0.74 -3.50 -8.58
N GLU A 95 -0.26 -3.85 -9.39
CA GLU A 95 -1.17 -4.95 -9.08
C GLU A 95 -0.37 -6.26 -8.93
N VAL A 96 -0.61 -6.99 -7.84
CA VAL A 96 -0.03 -8.33 -7.63
C VAL A 96 -0.86 -9.34 -8.39
N THR A 97 -0.24 -10.01 -9.35
CA THR A 97 -0.86 -11.08 -10.12
C THR A 97 -0.06 -12.36 -9.95
N LYS A 98 -0.65 -13.49 -10.34
CA LYS A 98 0.04 -14.79 -10.30
C LYS A 98 1.32 -14.79 -11.16
N GLU A 99 1.30 -14.04 -12.26
CA GLU A 99 2.36 -13.96 -13.27
C GLU A 99 3.56 -13.14 -12.76
N ASN A 100 3.32 -12.04 -12.06
CA ASN A 100 4.39 -11.17 -11.55
C ASN A 100 4.84 -11.49 -10.13
N LEU A 101 4.12 -12.36 -9.40
CA LEU A 101 4.40 -12.65 -8.00
C LEU A 101 5.85 -13.10 -7.76
N ALA A 102 6.43 -13.89 -8.69
CA ALA A 102 7.81 -14.35 -8.60
C ALA A 102 8.86 -13.23 -8.70
N THR A 103 8.51 -12.07 -9.26
CA THR A 103 9.40 -10.90 -9.34
C THR A 103 9.30 -10.02 -8.10
N LEU A 104 8.21 -10.12 -7.35
CA LEU A 104 7.92 -9.29 -6.17
C LEU A 104 8.38 -9.94 -4.85
N ARG A 105 8.69 -11.24 -4.88
CA ARG A 105 9.06 -12.01 -3.70
C ARG A 105 9.90 -13.23 -4.09
N GLN A 106 10.86 -13.56 -3.22
CA GLN A 106 11.59 -14.82 -3.30
C GLN A 106 10.75 -15.99 -2.79
N PHE A 107 10.73 -17.08 -3.56
CA PHE A 107 10.09 -18.34 -3.19
C PHE A 107 11.12 -19.47 -3.29
N GLU A 108 11.08 -20.40 -2.35
CA GLU A 108 11.95 -21.57 -2.34
C GLU A 108 11.67 -22.49 -3.53
N ASN A 109 10.40 -22.58 -3.95
CA ASN A 109 9.97 -23.44 -5.04
C ASN A 109 8.59 -23.04 -5.60
N LYS A 110 8.23 -23.61 -6.76
CA LYS A 110 6.93 -23.36 -7.42
C LYS A 110 5.72 -23.75 -6.56
N ARG A 111 5.85 -24.68 -5.61
CA ARG A 111 4.75 -25.08 -4.72
C ARG A 111 4.47 -23.98 -3.69
N GLU A 112 5.52 -23.38 -3.11
CA GLU A 112 5.38 -22.25 -2.19
C GLU A 112 4.69 -21.06 -2.87
N LEU A 113 5.13 -20.68 -4.08
CA LEU A 113 4.50 -19.62 -4.87
C LEU A 113 3.01 -19.88 -5.08
N ARG A 114 2.64 -21.10 -5.53
CA ARG A 114 1.23 -21.46 -5.73
C ARG A 114 0.42 -21.41 -4.43
N ASN A 115 1.00 -21.85 -3.32
CA ASN A 115 0.33 -21.82 -2.02
C ASN A 115 0.12 -20.39 -1.52
N TYR A 116 1.11 -19.52 -1.74
CA TYR A 116 1.01 -18.11 -1.39
C TYR A 116 -0.05 -17.39 -2.23
N TRP A 117 -0.07 -17.62 -3.55
CA TRP A 117 -1.14 -17.08 -4.41
C TRP A 117 -2.53 -17.52 -3.95
N LYS A 118 -2.70 -18.82 -3.64
CA LYS A 118 -3.97 -19.34 -3.09
C LYS A 118 -4.35 -18.71 -1.75
N LEU A 119 -3.37 -18.32 -0.93
CA LEU A 119 -3.63 -17.60 0.31
C LEU A 119 -4.17 -16.21 0.02
N LEU A 120 -3.54 -15.46 -0.89
CA LEU A 120 -4.01 -14.14 -1.32
C LEU A 120 -5.42 -14.19 -1.92
N GLU A 121 -5.72 -15.20 -2.74
CA GLU A 121 -7.07 -15.41 -3.29
C GLU A 121 -8.10 -15.68 -2.18
N LYS A 122 -7.74 -16.50 -1.18
CA LYS A 122 -8.62 -16.75 -0.03
C LYS A 122 -8.83 -15.52 0.81
N GLU A 123 -7.77 -14.75 1.08
CA GLU A 123 -7.88 -13.52 1.84
C GLU A 123 -8.81 -12.53 1.14
N LEU A 124 -8.66 -12.36 -0.17
CA LEU A 124 -9.52 -11.48 -0.97
C LEU A 124 -10.98 -11.94 -0.99
N LYS A 125 -11.22 -13.26 -1.05
CA LYS A 125 -12.58 -13.85 -1.01
C LYS A 125 -13.36 -13.47 0.24
N TYR A 126 -12.69 -13.33 1.39
CA TYR A 126 -13.34 -13.05 2.68
C TYR A 126 -13.26 -11.57 3.10
N ILE A 127 -12.82 -10.68 2.21
CA ILE A 127 -12.88 -9.25 2.44
C ILE A 127 -14.30 -8.74 2.15
N ASP A 128 -14.89 -8.06 3.12
CA ASP A 128 -16.11 -7.29 2.93
C ASP A 128 -15.75 -5.92 2.33
N GLN A 129 -15.85 -5.83 1.01
CA GLN A 129 -15.50 -4.62 0.27
C GLN A 129 -16.32 -3.40 0.72
N THR A 130 -17.61 -3.58 1.02
CA THR A 130 -18.48 -2.48 1.47
C THR A 130 -18.05 -1.98 2.84
N PHE A 131 -17.72 -2.88 3.77
CA PHE A 131 -17.16 -2.49 5.06
C PHE A 131 -15.85 -1.72 4.91
N ILE A 132 -14.92 -2.21 4.08
CA ILE A 132 -13.61 -1.58 3.89
C ILE A 132 -13.76 -0.16 3.34
N LEU A 133 -14.53 0.03 2.26
CA LEU A 133 -14.72 1.35 1.64
C LEU A 133 -15.35 2.34 2.64
N ASN A 134 -16.45 1.94 3.29
CA ASN A 134 -17.15 2.80 4.25
C ASN A 134 -16.28 3.12 5.48
N SER A 135 -15.46 2.16 5.93
CA SER A 135 -14.61 2.34 7.10
C SER A 135 -13.41 3.24 6.79
N ALA A 136 -12.79 3.08 5.62
CA ALA A 136 -11.68 3.93 5.19
C ALA A 136 -12.11 5.41 5.08
N GLU A 137 -13.25 5.68 4.44
CA GLU A 137 -13.80 7.04 4.32
C GLU A 137 -14.14 7.65 5.69
N LYS A 138 -14.87 6.90 6.54
CA LYS A 138 -15.22 7.37 7.89
C LYS A 138 -14.00 7.61 8.76
N LEU A 139 -12.99 6.73 8.67
CA LEU A 139 -11.75 6.86 9.42
C LEU A 139 -11.00 8.11 9.00
N PHE A 140 -10.85 8.33 7.68
CA PHE A 140 -10.21 9.52 7.14
C PHE A 140 -10.86 10.80 7.67
N GLN A 141 -12.19 10.93 7.51
CA GLN A 141 -12.96 12.08 8.00
C GLN A 141 -12.87 12.23 9.52
N PHE A 142 -12.90 11.12 10.27
CA PHE A 142 -12.82 11.17 11.72
C PHE A 142 -11.46 11.69 12.20
N VAL A 143 -10.36 11.20 11.62
CA VAL A 143 -8.99 11.59 11.98
C VAL A 143 -8.76 13.07 11.68
N GLU A 144 -9.20 13.54 10.52
CA GLU A 144 -9.15 14.96 10.13
C GLU A 144 -9.90 15.87 11.12
N ASN A 145 -11.11 15.48 11.51
CA ASN A 145 -11.93 16.28 12.42
C ASN A 145 -11.52 16.15 13.90
N ASN A 146 -10.79 15.09 14.27
CA ASN A 146 -10.46 14.76 15.66
C ASN A 146 -8.98 14.33 15.83
N PRO A 147 -8.01 15.19 15.46
CA PRO A 147 -6.59 14.81 15.41
C PRO A 147 -6.01 14.42 16.78
N ASN A 148 -6.58 14.93 17.88
CA ASN A 148 -6.13 14.64 19.24
C ASN A 148 -6.77 13.39 19.86
N SER A 149 -7.65 12.68 19.14
CA SER A 149 -8.31 11.49 19.65
C SER A 149 -7.34 10.29 19.75
N ASN A 150 -7.61 9.37 20.69
CA ASN A 150 -6.83 8.12 20.80
C ASN A 150 -6.82 7.29 19.51
N LEU A 151 -7.87 7.41 18.68
CA LEU A 151 -7.92 6.75 17.39
C LEU A 151 -7.01 7.43 16.38
N ALA A 152 -7.05 8.77 16.27
CA ALA A 152 -6.18 9.51 15.38
C ALA A 152 -4.70 9.31 15.71
N GLN A 153 -4.33 9.28 17.00
CA GLN A 153 -2.94 9.07 17.45
C GLN A 153 -2.35 7.70 17.07
N ARG A 154 -3.17 6.73 16.68
CA ARG A 154 -2.72 5.40 16.20
C ARG A 154 -2.94 5.20 14.70
N CYS A 155 -3.40 6.22 13.99
CA CYS A 155 -3.52 6.25 12.54
C CYS A 155 -2.31 6.94 11.93
N CYS A 156 -2.01 6.63 10.67
CA CYS A 156 -1.11 7.47 9.90
C CYS A 156 -1.66 8.91 9.85
N ASP A 157 -0.77 9.89 9.78
CA ASP A 157 -1.12 11.29 9.55
C ASP A 157 -1.51 11.49 8.08
N PHE A 158 -2.78 11.25 7.78
CA PHE A 158 -3.27 11.25 6.40
C PHE A 158 -3.04 12.57 5.66
N GLN A 159 -3.20 13.71 6.35
CA GLN A 159 -3.00 15.02 5.74
C GLN A 159 -1.52 15.26 5.41
N LEU A 160 -0.62 14.97 6.36
CA LEU A 160 0.81 15.06 6.13
C LEU A 160 1.26 14.14 4.99
N LEU A 161 0.78 12.89 4.97
CA LEU A 161 1.16 11.94 3.94
C LEU A 161 0.61 12.32 2.54
N GLU A 162 -0.54 13.00 2.44
CA GLU A 162 -1.01 13.53 1.15
C GLU A 162 -0.13 14.66 0.64
N GLU A 163 0.31 15.57 1.51
CA GLU A 163 1.28 16.61 1.16
C GLU A 163 2.56 15.98 0.60
N LYS A 164 3.10 14.98 1.32
CA LYS A 164 4.33 14.28 0.91
C LYS A 164 4.14 13.43 -0.34
N CYS A 165 2.97 12.83 -0.53
CA CYS A 165 2.61 12.19 -1.79
C CYS A 165 2.71 13.17 -2.97
N LYS A 166 2.13 14.37 -2.84
CA LYS A 166 2.17 15.39 -3.90
C LYS A 166 3.58 15.91 -4.16
N GLU A 167 4.38 16.10 -3.11
CA GLU A 167 5.79 16.49 -3.23
C GLU A 167 6.61 15.44 -3.97
N TYR A 168 6.46 14.16 -3.60
CA TYR A 168 7.18 13.06 -4.23
C TYR A 168 6.86 12.95 -5.73
N THR A 169 5.58 13.03 -6.10
CA THR A 169 5.16 13.02 -7.51
C THR A 169 5.82 14.14 -8.30
N LYS A 170 5.87 15.36 -7.74
CA LYS A 170 6.57 16.49 -8.38
C LYS A 170 8.06 16.23 -8.54
N MET A 171 8.72 15.68 -7.51
CA MET A 171 10.15 15.36 -7.56
C MET A 171 10.47 14.34 -8.65
N ILE A 172 9.66 13.30 -8.80
CA ILE A 172 9.84 12.30 -9.87
C ILE A 172 9.63 12.95 -11.24
N SER A 173 8.56 13.73 -11.42
CA SER A 173 8.31 14.40 -12.70
C SER A 173 9.50 15.28 -13.10
N THR A 174 10.04 16.08 -12.18
CA THR A 174 11.21 16.92 -12.47
C THR A 174 12.44 16.11 -12.86
N LYS A 175 12.72 14.99 -12.17
CA LYS A 175 13.85 14.11 -12.53
C LYS A 175 13.67 13.50 -13.91
N SER A 176 12.47 13.02 -14.23
CA SER A 176 12.23 12.44 -15.56
C SER A 176 12.37 13.46 -16.69
N PHE A 177 12.01 14.74 -16.46
CA PHE A 177 12.27 15.79 -17.45
C PHE A 177 13.76 16.06 -17.64
N GLN A 178 14.55 16.06 -16.57
CA GLN A 178 16.00 16.27 -16.64
C GLN A 178 16.74 15.11 -17.32
N GLU A 179 16.30 13.86 -17.10
CA GLU A 179 16.85 12.69 -17.77
C GLU A 179 16.56 12.71 -19.27
N LEU A 180 15.33 13.08 -19.68
CA LEU A 180 14.97 13.24 -21.10
C LEU A 180 15.76 14.34 -21.81
N GLU A 181 15.97 15.50 -21.16
CA GLU A 181 16.81 16.57 -21.73
C GLU A 181 18.27 16.12 -21.90
N TYR A 182 18.80 15.28 -21.00
CA TYR A 182 20.16 14.78 -21.09
C TYR A 182 20.31 13.75 -22.22
N ASP A 183 19.35 12.84 -22.38
CA ASP A 183 19.34 11.85 -23.45
C ASP A 183 19.19 12.51 -24.85
N GLU A 184 18.35 13.55 -24.98
CA GLU A 184 18.23 14.33 -26.23
C GLU A 184 19.55 15.03 -26.60
N ILE A 185 20.29 15.56 -25.61
CA ILE A 185 21.60 16.19 -25.84
C ILE A 185 22.65 15.15 -26.25
N GLU A 186 22.66 13.95 -25.68
CA GLU A 186 23.59 12.89 -26.07
C GLU A 186 23.33 12.37 -27.50
N GLU A 187 22.06 12.18 -27.90
CA GLU A 187 21.71 11.79 -29.28
C GLU A 187 22.13 12.85 -30.31
N ASP A 188 21.91 14.14 -30.03
CA ASP A 188 22.34 15.24 -30.90
C ASP A 188 23.88 15.33 -31.02
N CYS A 189 24.62 14.96 -29.98
CA CYS A 189 26.09 14.95 -30.02
C CYS A 189 26.65 13.80 -30.86
N ASP A 190 25.95 12.66 -30.93
CA ASP A 190 26.38 11.50 -31.72
C ASP A 190 26.09 11.67 -33.23
N GLU A 191 25.08 12.46 -33.61
CA GLU A 191 24.79 12.75 -35.02
C GLU A 191 25.78 13.73 -35.68
N ILE A 192 26.54 14.51 -34.91
CA ILE A 192 27.49 15.52 -35.43
C ILE A 192 28.88 14.93 -35.75
N ASN A 193 29.15 13.66 -35.41
CA ASN A 193 30.45 13.00 -35.59
C ASN A 193 30.55 12.03 -36.80
N ILE A 194 29.74 12.22 -37.86
CA ILE A 194 29.83 11.44 -39.12
C ILE A 194 30.28 12.32 -40.29
#